data_AF-A0A0A9BV86-F1
#
_entry.id   AF-A0A0A9BV86-F1
#
_cell.length_a   1.000
_cell.length_b   1.000
_cell.length_c   1.000
_cell.angle_alpha   90.00
_cell.angle_beta   90.00
_cell.angle_gamma   90.00
#
_symmetry.space_group_name_H-M   'P 1'
#
loop_
_entity.id
_entity.type
_entity.pdbx_description
1 polymer ?
#
loop_
_entity_poly.entity_id
_entity_poly.type
_entity_poly.pdbx_seq_one_letter_code
_entity_poly.pdbx_strand_id
1 'polypeptide(L)'
;MPNLIFLSIRRGCWAENIILHAGWFPQLKTLYLGKMKRLERLFIEEGSLVGLEVLLLMSLTSLKEVPKELELIASLKKLNVSMQPPEFKAEWERENWRTKLHHVQDLRV
;
A
#
# COMPACT_ATOMS: atom_id res chain seq x y z
N MET A 1 11.98 11.86 -7.26
CA MET A 1 11.02 12.78 -7.92
C MET A 1 10.44 13.72 -6.87
N PRO A 2 11.03 14.91 -6.65
CA PRO A 2 10.77 15.69 -5.45
C PRO A 2 9.34 16.25 -5.37
N ASN A 3 8.68 16.52 -6.49
CA ASN A 3 7.37 17.18 -6.54
C ASN A 3 6.22 16.24 -6.95
N LEU A 4 6.45 14.92 -6.99
CA LEU A 4 5.40 13.98 -7.36
C LEU A 4 4.43 13.80 -6.19
N ILE A 5 3.21 14.30 -6.33
CA ILE A 5 2.16 14.23 -5.29
C ILE A 5 1.22 13.03 -5.45
N PHE A 6 1.10 12.50 -6.66
CA PHE A 6 0.20 11.41 -7.00
C PHE A 6 0.90 10.42 -7.93
N LEU A 7 0.88 9.14 -7.56
CA LEU A 7 1.41 8.04 -8.36
C LEU A 7 0.33 6.99 -8.52
N SER A 8 0.10 6.58 -9.77
CA SER A 8 -0.82 5.50 -10.08
C SER A 8 -0.15 4.50 -11.01
N ILE A 9 0.02 3.28 -10.51
CA ILE A 9 0.49 2.15 -11.30
C ILE A 9 -0.71 1.24 -11.53
N ARG A 10 -0.99 0.99 -12.80
CA ARG A 10 -2.14 0.20 -13.23
C ARG A 10 -1.69 -0.90 -14.18
N ARG A 11 -2.67 -1.64 -14.71
CA ARG A 11 -2.58 -2.57 -15.86
C ARG A 11 -1.29 -2.44 -16.68
N GLY A 12 -0.66 -3.56 -17.02
CA GLY A 12 0.54 -3.58 -17.86
C GLY A 12 1.85 -3.50 -17.09
N CYS A 13 1.81 -3.30 -15.77
CA CYS A 13 2.93 -3.61 -14.90
C CYS A 13 2.95 -5.12 -14.61
N TRP A 14 4.03 -5.79 -15.02
CA TRP A 14 4.25 -7.24 -14.84
C TRP A 14 5.22 -7.54 -13.69
N ALA A 15 5.54 -6.54 -12.88
CA ALA A 15 6.41 -6.71 -11.73
C ALA A 15 5.74 -7.63 -10.70
N GLU A 16 6.50 -8.60 -10.23
CA GLU A 16 6.10 -9.47 -9.11
C GLU A 16 6.34 -8.79 -7.76
N ASN A 17 7.32 -7.89 -7.72
CA ASN A 17 7.71 -7.16 -6.53
C ASN A 17 7.82 -5.68 -6.87
N ILE A 18 7.26 -4.83 -6.01
CA ILE A 18 7.55 -3.39 -6.01
C ILE A 18 8.27 -3.06 -4.72
N ILE A 19 9.36 -2.31 -4.83
CA ILE A 19 10.07 -1.73 -3.69
C ILE A 19 9.94 -0.22 -3.78
N LEU A 20 9.43 0.40 -2.72
CA LEU A 20 9.40 1.85 -2.57
C LEU A 20 10.57 2.24 -1.69
N HIS A 21 11.56 2.90 -2.29
CA HIS A 21 12.80 3.27 -1.61
C HIS A 21 12.71 4.66 -0.96
N ALA A 22 13.54 4.84 0.07
CA ALA A 22 13.66 6.11 0.76
C ALA A 22 14.11 7.21 -0.21
N GLY A 23 13.54 8.41 -0.09
CA GLY A 23 13.88 9.56 -0.93
C GLY A 23 13.34 9.53 -2.37
N TRP A 24 12.71 8.45 -2.85
CA TRP A 24 12.13 8.41 -4.19
C TRP A 24 10.99 9.42 -4.39
N PHE A 25 10.08 9.51 -3.42
CA PHE A 25 8.87 10.32 -3.53
C PHE A 25 8.59 11.12 -2.24
N PRO A 26 9.42 12.13 -1.92
CA PRO A 26 9.32 12.85 -0.64
C PRO A 26 8.01 13.65 -0.46
N GLN A 27 7.34 14.05 -1.56
CA GLN A 27 6.07 14.78 -1.52
C GLN A 27 4.85 13.94 -1.91
N LEU A 28 4.98 12.61 -2.04
CA LEU A 28 3.86 11.78 -2.47
C LEU A 28 2.75 11.76 -1.43
N LYS A 29 1.54 12.17 -1.83
CA LYS A 29 0.35 12.20 -1.00
C LYS A 29 -0.59 11.03 -1.29
N THR A 30 -0.58 10.52 -2.52
CA THR A 30 -1.46 9.42 -2.92
C THR A 30 -0.73 8.39 -3.77
N LEU A 31 -0.86 7.13 -3.36
CA LEU A 31 -0.41 5.97 -4.12
C LEU A 31 -1.60 5.09 -4.46
N TYR A 32 -1.77 4.85 -5.76
CA TYR A 32 -2.73 3.88 -6.28
C TYR A 32 -1.98 2.73 -6.96
N LEU A 33 -2.22 1.51 -6.52
CA LEU A 33 -1.82 0.28 -7.22
C LEU A 33 -3.08 -0.48 -7.60
N GLY A 34 -3.25 -0.84 -8.87
CA GLY A 34 -4.41 -1.65 -9.21
C GLY A 34 -4.40 -2.40 -10.53
N LYS A 35 -5.15 -3.51 -10.54
CA LYS A 35 -5.24 -4.44 -11.67
C LYS A 35 -3.86 -4.99 -12.08
N MET A 36 -2.98 -5.23 -11.11
CA MET A 36 -1.65 -5.78 -11.28
C MET A 36 -1.66 -7.24 -10.83
N LYS A 37 -2.00 -8.14 -11.76
CA LYS A 37 -2.27 -9.56 -11.45
C LYS A 37 -1.05 -10.36 -11.01
N ARG A 38 0.17 -9.86 -11.21
CA ARG A 38 1.42 -10.53 -10.82
C ARG A 38 2.05 -9.97 -9.57
N LEU A 39 1.57 -8.83 -9.06
CA LEU A 39 2.16 -8.22 -7.89
C LEU A 39 1.91 -9.11 -6.67
N GLU A 40 2.97 -9.74 -6.18
CA GLU A 40 2.96 -10.64 -5.03
C GLU A 40 3.41 -9.92 -3.76
N ARG A 41 4.34 -8.97 -3.88
CA ARG A 41 4.89 -8.24 -2.74
C ARG A 41 5.03 -6.75 -3.01
N LEU A 42 4.66 -5.96 -2.02
CA LEU A 42 4.92 -4.53 -1.95
C LEU A 42 5.80 -4.29 -0.72
N PHE A 43 7.05 -3.89 -0.95
CA PHE A 43 7.99 -3.54 0.10
C PHE A 43 8.07 -2.02 0.22
N ILE A 44 8.00 -1.53 1.46
CA ILE A 44 8.13 -0.10 1.77
C ILE A 44 9.36 0.03 2.65
N GLU A 45 10.46 0.56 2.11
CA GLU A 45 11.67 0.77 2.88
C GLU A 45 11.41 1.81 3.99
N GLU A 46 12.05 1.64 5.15
CA GLU A 46 11.95 2.60 6.25
C GLU A 46 12.31 4.02 5.79
N GLY A 47 11.54 5.02 6.20
CA GLY A 47 11.71 6.41 5.73
C GLY A 47 11.22 6.66 4.30
N SER A 48 10.61 5.68 3.65
CA SER A 48 9.84 5.89 2.41
C SER A 48 8.44 6.42 2.71
N LEU A 49 7.80 7.05 1.73
CA LEU A 49 6.40 7.46 1.81
C LEU A 49 6.06 8.33 3.03
N VAL A 50 7.04 9.09 3.56
CA VAL A 50 6.89 9.91 4.79
C VAL A 50 5.68 10.83 4.79
N GLY A 51 5.26 11.31 3.62
CA GLY A 51 4.11 12.21 3.44
C GLY A 51 2.83 11.56 2.92
N LEU A 52 2.77 10.23 2.81
CA LEU A 52 1.66 9.52 2.15
C LEU A 52 0.38 9.57 2.97
N GLU A 53 -0.67 10.16 2.41
CA GLU A 53 -1.95 10.32 3.10
C GLU A 53 -2.99 9.29 2.65
N VAL A 54 -2.90 8.82 1.41
CA VAL A 54 -3.88 7.91 0.79
C VAL A 54 -3.20 6.75 0.09
N LEU A 55 -3.53 5.53 0.51
CA LEU A 55 -3.13 4.29 -0.15
C LEU A 55 -4.35 3.54 -0.70
N LEU A 56 -4.34 3.24 -2.00
CA LEU A 56 -5.41 2.53 -2.69
C LEU A 56 -4.84 1.25 -3.35
N LEU A 57 -5.28 0.08 -2.88
CA LEU A 57 -4.86 -1.23 -3.36
C LEU A 57 -6.06 -1.97 -3.97
N MET A 58 -6.15 -2.00 -5.30
CA MET A 58 -7.37 -2.42 -6.00
C MET A 58 -7.11 -3.58 -6.97
N SER A 59 -7.72 -4.73 -6.74
CA SER A 59 -7.59 -5.90 -7.65
C SER A 59 -6.14 -6.36 -7.86
N LEU A 60 -5.39 -6.57 -6.77
CA LEU A 60 -4.02 -7.11 -6.80
C LEU A 60 -4.07 -8.61 -6.48
N THR A 61 -4.56 -9.41 -7.41
CA THR A 61 -5.00 -10.81 -7.17
C THR A 61 -3.91 -11.77 -6.67
N SER A 62 -2.64 -11.38 -6.69
CA SER A 62 -1.52 -12.16 -6.15
C SER A 62 -0.92 -11.58 -4.86
N LEU A 63 -1.36 -10.41 -4.40
CA LEU A 63 -0.88 -9.78 -3.17
C LEU A 63 -1.64 -10.39 -1.99
N LYS A 64 -1.00 -11.32 -1.28
CA LYS A 64 -1.63 -12.13 -0.23
C LYS A 64 -1.42 -11.61 1.19
N GLU A 65 -0.55 -10.62 1.36
CA GLU A 65 -0.13 -10.12 2.67
C GLU A 65 -0.17 -8.60 2.68
N VAL A 66 -0.51 -8.01 3.83
CA VAL A 66 -0.35 -6.59 4.08
C VAL A 66 1.15 -6.27 4.21
N PRO A 67 1.66 -5.22 3.54
CA PRO A 67 3.04 -4.76 3.76
C PRO A 67 3.25 -4.42 5.22
N LYS A 68 4.19 -5.10 5.90
CA LYS A 68 4.40 -4.94 7.35
C LYS A 68 4.76 -3.51 7.72
N GLU A 69 5.51 -2.85 6.84
CA GLU A 69 5.99 -1.49 7.04
C GLU A 69 4.87 -0.44 6.91
N LEU A 70 3.65 -0.84 6.53
CA LEU A 70 2.48 0.03 6.50
C LEU A 70 2.16 0.61 7.89
N GLU A 71 2.45 -0.11 8.97
CA GLU A 71 2.25 0.37 10.35
C GLU A 71 3.17 1.56 10.70
N LEU A 72 4.29 1.71 10.00
CA LEU A 72 5.26 2.78 10.21
C LEU A 72 4.88 4.09 9.48
N ILE A 73 3.86 4.05 8.61
CA ILE A 73 3.41 5.23 7.85
C ILE A 73 2.44 6.05 8.71
N ALA A 74 3.00 6.87 9.59
CA ALA A 74 2.24 7.73 10.52
C ALA A 74 1.38 8.80 9.80
N SER A 75 1.72 9.15 8.55
CA SER A 75 0.98 10.15 7.76
C SER A 75 -0.27 9.61 7.08
N LEU A 76 -0.49 8.28 7.10
CA LEU A 76 -1.59 7.65 6.40
C LEU A 76 -2.94 8.01 7.04
N LYS A 77 -3.83 8.62 6.25
CA LYS A 77 -5.18 9.01 6.68
C LYS A 77 -6.25 8.09 6.11
N LYS A 78 -5.97 7.46 4.96
CA LYS A 78 -6.89 6.60 4.25
C LYS A 78 -6.20 5.37 3.67
N LEU A 79 -6.77 4.21 3.94
CA LEU A 79 -6.46 2.95 3.28
C LEU A 79 -7.74 2.37 2.67
N ASN A 80 -7.71 2.12 1.37
CA ASN A 80 -8.75 1.36 0.70
C ASN A 80 -8.13 0.16 0.00
N VAL A 81 -8.52 -1.02 0.45
CA VAL A 81 -8.15 -2.30 -0.11
C VAL A 81 -9.42 -2.96 -0.62
N SER A 82 -9.42 -3.42 -1.87
CA SER A 82 -10.54 -4.23 -2.36
C SER A 82 -10.12 -5.17 -3.47
N MET A 83 -10.91 -6.24 -3.63
CA MET A 83 -10.70 -7.28 -4.63
C MET A 83 -9.32 -7.95 -4.52
N GLN A 84 -8.82 -8.09 -3.28
CA GLN A 84 -7.63 -8.88 -2.96
C GLN A 84 -7.97 -10.37 -2.86
N PRO A 85 -6.97 -11.28 -2.95
CA PRO A 85 -7.19 -12.69 -2.66
C PRO A 85 -7.64 -12.89 -1.20
N PRO A 86 -8.44 -13.94 -0.90
CA PRO A 86 -8.92 -14.21 0.45
C PRO A 86 -7.83 -14.28 1.53
N GLU A 87 -6.63 -14.73 1.16
CA GLU A 87 -5.46 -14.80 2.03
C GLU A 87 -5.09 -13.43 2.61
N PHE A 88 -5.24 -12.35 1.84
CA PHE A 88 -4.98 -10.99 2.32
C PHE A 88 -5.90 -10.65 3.50
N LYS A 89 -7.20 -10.96 3.37
CA LYS A 89 -8.16 -10.71 4.45
C LYS A 89 -7.89 -11.62 5.65
N ALA A 90 -7.52 -12.88 5.41
CA ALA A 90 -7.18 -13.80 6.50
C ALA A 90 -5.95 -13.33 7.29
N GLU A 91 -4.92 -12.80 6.62
CA GLU A 91 -3.76 -12.19 7.27
C GLU A 91 -4.13 -10.88 7.97
N TRP A 92 -4.91 -10.02 7.32
CA TRP A 92 -5.43 -8.78 7.89
C TRP A 92 -6.05 -8.97 9.28
N GLU A 93 -6.97 -9.94 9.40
CA GLU A 93 -7.64 -10.27 10.65
C GLU A 93 -6.70 -10.95 11.65
N ARG A 94 -5.89 -11.92 11.21
CA ARG A 94 -4.96 -12.67 12.07
C ARG A 94 -3.99 -11.73 12.79
N GLU A 95 -3.49 -10.73 12.07
CA GLU A 95 -2.49 -9.79 12.57
C GLU A 95 -3.10 -8.54 13.24
N ASN A 96 -4.42 -8.48 13.39
CA ASN A 96 -5.15 -7.34 13.99
C ASN A 96 -4.77 -5.99 13.39
N TRP A 97 -4.65 -5.93 12.06
CA TRP A 97 -4.20 -4.72 11.34
C TRP A 97 -5.06 -3.49 11.61
N ARG A 98 -6.34 -3.68 11.89
CA ARG A 98 -7.24 -2.59 12.30
C ARG A 98 -6.76 -1.88 13.57
N THR A 99 -6.16 -2.61 14.51
CA THR A 99 -5.58 -2.05 15.75
C THR A 99 -4.21 -1.43 15.48
N LYS A 100 -3.38 -2.08 14.64
CA LYS A 100 -2.06 -1.54 14.25
C LYS A 100 -2.21 -0.19 13.54
N LEU A 101 -3.25 -0.03 12.73
CA LEU A 101 -3.56 1.18 11.96
C LEU A 101 -4.63 2.06 12.63
N HIS A 102 -4.65 2.12 13.97
CA HIS A 102 -5.62 2.90 14.73
C HIS A 102 -5.59 4.42 14.43
N HIS A 103 -4.47 4.94 13.89
CA HIS A 103 -4.34 6.33 13.47
C HIS A 103 -5.02 6.66 12.13
N VAL A 104 -5.39 5.65 11.33
CA VAL A 104 -5.97 5.82 10.00
C VAL A 104 -7.47 6.08 10.10
N GLN A 105 -7.92 7.22 9.56
CA GLN A 105 -9.29 7.72 9.74
C GLN A 105 -10.32 7.02 8.82
N ASP A 106 -9.95 6.69 7.58
CA ASP A 106 -10.79 6.00 6.61
C ASP A 106 -10.15 4.66 6.23
N LEU A 107 -10.61 3.58 6.88
CA LEU A 107 -10.08 2.23 6.72
C LEU A 107 -11.13 1.30 6.10
N ARG A 108 -10.89 0.88 4.85
CA ARG A 108 -11.76 -0.04 4.11
C ARG A 108 -10.93 -1.21 3.58
N VAL A 109 -11.23 -2.43 4.01
CA VAL A 109 -10.53 -3.67 3.64
C VAL A 109 -11.54 -4.79 3.41
#